data_AF-A0A944L8X1-F1
#
_entry.id   AF-A0A944L8X1-F1
#
_cell.length_a   1.000
_cell.length_b   1.000
_cell.length_c   1.000
_cell.angle_alpha   90.00
_cell.angle_beta   90.00
_cell.angle_gamma   90.00
#
_symmetry.space_group_name_H-M   'P 1'
#
loop_
_entity.id
_entity.type
_entity.pdbx_description
1 polymer ?
#
loop_
_entity_poly.entity_id
_entity_poly.type
_entity_poly.pdbx_seq_one_letter_code
_entity_poly.pdbx_strand_id
1 'polypeptide(L)'
;MSTTNSTRNQSVGSSLTDPVRYPAGAPAPVQTKRAFLLLLMTLFVPGSAQIVAGDRRLGRIALRVTLVAWVLLLLTIVLFFASRTVLLNILTHPIASLLIIVVLVALAIGWAVLFINTLRLIRPVLLAPGMRPILGIALVLAMVLSSGSLGYLAYMLNVGRNAISSIFANGPAIDPVDGRYNFLMMGGDAGDDRTGRRPDSLSVISVDAKTGQSAIISVPRNLQNAQFSEDSPMRTIYPDGYNCGNDCLINAINTDVTNNHQDLYPGVDDPGAQATLEAVSGTLGITVQAYVLVDMDGFAKLIDAMGGIRIKAGGWVPMSGPMIDDANGIHAMPEGWIPAGEQHLDGYHALWYARSREFVDDYARIARQQCVQQAMLKQLDPGTLLTKFEDIASAGTKIVESNISSAQLGSFADLAMKSKGQPVSRLTIGPPDFDASFSTFPDFDVIHERVQQLLKPQASPAAGAAVGHTSLDDAIVSHDSAVSDGLMAGGLRANGVPATTQPAPTSDFTPVTTTPDGQPITEAMLNELKAAGNEQAIRELVATNGQCAPL
;
A
#
# COMPACT_ATOMS: atom_id res chain seq x y z
N MET A 1 26.86 47.79 94.18
CA MET A 1 26.90 46.31 94.16
C MET A 1 25.80 45.82 93.24
N SER A 2 26.15 44.88 92.36
CA SER A 2 25.44 44.44 91.15
C SER A 2 24.03 43.90 91.34
N THR A 3 23.20 44.04 90.30
CA THR A 3 22.17 43.07 89.86
C THR A 3 21.64 43.50 88.47
N THR A 4 22.30 43.03 87.40
CA THR A 4 21.75 42.10 86.38
C THR A 4 20.38 42.49 85.79
N ASN A 5 20.41 43.20 84.64
CA ASN A 5 19.26 43.34 83.75
C ASN A 5 19.26 42.17 82.75
N SER A 6 18.26 41.31 82.86
CA SER A 6 18.04 40.16 81.99
C SER A 6 17.56 40.63 80.61
N THR A 7 18.41 40.45 79.60
CA THR A 7 18.03 40.56 78.19
C THR A 7 17.16 39.37 77.80
N ARG A 8 15.88 39.63 77.49
CA ARG A 8 15.02 38.69 76.75
C ARG A 8 15.65 38.43 75.38
N ASN A 9 16.28 37.28 75.22
CA ASN A 9 16.62 36.72 73.93
C ASN A 9 15.32 36.35 73.21
N GLN A 10 14.94 37.13 72.18
CA GLN A 10 13.92 36.71 71.23
C GLN A 10 14.49 35.51 70.45
N SER A 11 13.86 34.35 70.62
CA SER A 11 14.19 33.13 69.90
C SER A 11 14.01 33.32 68.40
N VAL A 12 15.14 33.23 67.68
CA VAL A 12 15.26 33.07 66.23
C VAL A 12 14.30 31.97 65.76
N GLY A 13 13.36 32.32 64.88
CA GLY A 13 12.54 31.33 64.18
C GLY A 13 13.45 30.41 63.37
N SER A 14 13.38 29.10 63.62
CA SER A 14 14.17 28.09 62.90
C SER A 14 13.94 28.24 61.40
N SER A 15 14.97 28.64 60.66
CA SER A 15 14.94 28.57 59.20
C SER A 15 14.67 27.12 58.80
N LEU A 16 13.59 26.89 58.05
CA LEU A 16 13.31 25.57 57.51
C LEU A 16 14.48 25.17 56.60
N THR A 17 15.27 24.19 57.03
CA THR A 17 16.56 23.79 56.43
C THR A 17 16.43 22.86 55.23
N ASP A 18 15.22 22.53 54.78
CA ASP A 18 15.01 21.66 53.62
C ASP A 18 15.02 22.47 52.32
N PRO A 19 16.13 22.46 51.54
CA PRO A 19 16.23 23.21 50.30
C PRO A 19 15.23 22.70 49.24
N VAL A 20 14.70 21.48 49.39
CA VAL A 20 13.77 20.87 48.44
C VAL A 20 12.38 21.49 48.53
N ARG A 21 11.86 21.74 49.74
CA ARG A 21 10.56 22.41 49.96
C ARG A 21 10.68 23.92 50.17
N TYR A 22 11.78 24.38 50.74
CA TYR A 22 11.99 25.78 51.13
C TYR A 22 13.28 26.36 50.51
N PRO A 23 13.31 26.61 49.19
CA PRO A 23 14.54 26.96 48.47
C PRO A 23 15.08 28.38 48.77
N ALA A 24 14.30 29.25 49.41
CA ALA A 24 14.64 30.67 49.60
C ALA A 24 15.90 30.90 50.46
N GLY A 25 16.24 29.96 51.34
CA GLY A 25 17.45 30.04 52.18
C GLY A 25 18.68 29.35 51.59
N ALA A 26 18.59 28.73 50.41
CA ALA A 26 19.67 27.94 49.83
C ALA A 26 20.59 28.77 48.91
N PRO A 27 21.89 28.46 48.77
CA PRO A 27 22.78 29.11 47.80
C PRO A 27 22.33 28.93 46.34
N ALA A 28 22.63 29.90 45.47
CA ALA A 28 22.22 29.88 44.06
C ALA A 28 22.60 28.59 43.29
N PRO A 29 23.79 27.97 43.47
CA PRO A 29 24.10 26.68 42.81
C PRO A 29 23.18 25.53 43.25
N VAL A 30 22.74 25.52 44.51
CA VAL A 30 21.83 24.50 45.06
C VAL A 30 20.42 24.69 44.50
N GLN A 31 19.97 25.94 44.37
CA GLN A 31 18.68 26.26 43.75
C GLN A 31 18.63 25.87 42.27
N THR A 32 19.73 26.08 41.53
CA THR A 32 19.86 25.65 40.12
C THR A 32 19.82 24.13 40.00
N LYS A 33 20.59 23.39 40.83
CA LYS A 33 20.55 21.91 40.83
C LYS A 33 19.14 21.39 41.13
N ARG A 34 18.47 21.97 42.12
CA ARG A 34 17.06 21.66 42.44
C ARG A 34 16.13 21.91 41.26
N ALA A 35 16.30 23.02 40.55
CA ALA A 35 15.46 23.37 39.40
C ALA A 35 15.50 22.29 38.32
N PHE A 36 16.72 21.86 37.92
CA PHE A 36 16.89 20.79 36.95
C PHE A 36 16.44 19.43 37.48
N LEU A 37 16.66 19.14 38.77
CA LEU A 37 16.16 17.91 39.38
C LEU A 37 14.64 17.81 39.29
N LEU A 38 13.90 18.88 39.65
CA LEU A 38 12.44 18.90 39.56
C LEU A 38 11.94 18.80 38.11
N LEU A 39 12.67 19.40 37.17
CA LEU A 39 12.38 19.27 35.74
C LEU A 39 12.56 17.82 35.26
N LEU A 40 13.69 17.18 35.57
CA LEU A 40 13.98 15.79 35.21
C LEU A 40 12.99 14.81 35.87
N MET A 41 12.63 15.06 37.13
CA MET A 41 11.60 14.30 37.83
C MET A 41 10.26 14.37 37.09
N THR A 42 9.87 15.56 36.61
CA THR A 42 8.63 15.72 35.83
C THR A 42 8.72 15.07 34.44
N LEU A 43 9.91 15.05 33.85
CA LEU A 43 10.17 14.45 32.54
C LEU A 43 10.18 12.92 32.56
N PHE A 44 10.72 12.27 33.59
CA PHE A 44 10.78 10.80 33.64
C PHE A 44 9.62 10.19 34.41
N VAL A 45 9.16 10.83 35.48
CA VAL A 45 8.09 10.31 36.34
C VAL A 45 7.11 11.45 36.68
N PRO A 46 6.15 11.76 35.79
CA PRO A 46 5.18 12.84 35.99
C PRO A 46 4.44 12.68 37.32
N GLY A 47 4.35 13.77 38.08
CA GLY A 47 3.77 13.78 39.44
C GLY A 47 4.79 13.68 40.58
N SER A 48 5.99 13.16 40.31
CA SER A 48 7.01 12.95 41.35
C SER A 48 7.56 14.27 41.92
N ALA A 49 7.78 15.29 41.08
CA ALA A 49 8.20 16.62 41.50
C ALA A 49 7.18 17.28 42.47
N GLN A 50 5.89 17.06 42.24
CA GLN A 50 4.81 17.60 43.06
C GLN A 50 4.68 16.88 44.40
N ILE A 51 4.96 15.58 44.48
CA ILE A 51 5.03 14.87 45.77
C ILE A 51 6.16 15.42 46.64
N VAL A 52 7.32 15.62 46.03
CA VAL A 52 8.55 16.01 46.71
C VAL A 52 8.49 17.48 47.15
N ALA A 53 8.20 18.40 46.23
CA ALA A 53 8.32 19.84 46.43
C ALA A 53 6.99 20.63 46.44
N GLY A 54 5.85 19.99 46.15
CA GLY A 54 4.55 20.67 45.97
C GLY A 54 3.37 19.98 46.69
N ASP A 55 2.21 20.02 46.04
CA ASP A 55 0.99 19.38 46.54
C ASP A 55 1.02 17.85 46.35
N ARG A 56 0.98 17.14 47.47
CA ARG A 56 0.94 15.67 47.53
C ARG A 56 -0.35 15.06 46.99
N ARG A 57 -1.47 15.78 46.94
CA ARG A 57 -2.71 15.29 46.33
C ARG A 57 -2.56 15.23 44.82
N LEU A 58 -2.19 16.35 44.21
CA LEU A 58 -1.94 16.44 42.77
C LEU A 58 -0.83 15.48 42.33
N GLY A 59 0.27 15.42 43.08
CA GLY A 59 1.36 14.48 42.83
C GLY A 59 0.94 13.01 42.86
N ARG A 60 0.09 12.59 43.82
CA ARG A 60 -0.42 11.20 43.89
C ARG A 60 -1.37 10.86 42.74
N ILE A 61 -2.23 11.79 42.32
CA ILE A 61 -3.12 11.58 41.17
C ILE A 61 -2.29 11.40 39.90
N ALA A 62 -1.35 12.32 39.65
CA ALA A 62 -0.47 12.24 38.49
C ALA A 62 0.35 10.94 38.50
N LEU A 63 0.90 10.53 39.63
CA LEU A 63 1.70 9.32 39.72
C LEU A 63 0.86 8.05 39.48
N ARG A 64 -0.40 8.01 39.93
CA ARG A 64 -1.34 6.92 39.59
C ARG A 64 -1.58 6.85 38.08
N VAL A 65 -1.82 7.99 37.43
CA VAL A 65 -1.98 8.05 35.97
C VAL A 65 -0.72 7.57 35.25
N THR A 66 0.46 8.01 35.69
CA THR A 66 1.75 7.55 35.15
C THR A 66 1.91 6.04 35.26
N LEU A 67 1.63 5.46 36.43
CA LEU A 67 1.72 4.01 36.63
C LEU A 67 0.74 3.23 35.75
N VAL A 68 -0.50 3.70 35.63
CA VAL A 68 -1.50 3.09 34.73
C VAL A 68 -1.02 3.19 33.27
N ALA A 69 -0.50 4.33 32.85
CA ALA A 69 0.03 4.51 31.50
C ALA A 69 1.21 3.57 31.21
N TRP A 70 2.11 3.35 32.18
CA TRP A 70 3.23 2.41 32.04
C TRP A 70 2.76 0.96 31.98
N VAL A 71 1.78 0.57 32.78
CA VAL A 71 1.17 -0.77 32.72
C VAL A 71 0.51 -0.98 31.36
N LEU A 72 -0.26 -0.01 30.87
CA LEU A 72 -0.88 -0.08 29.54
C LEU A 72 0.17 -0.14 28.44
N LEU A 73 1.24 0.66 28.51
CA LEU A 73 2.35 0.60 27.55
C LEU A 73 3.00 -0.79 27.53
N LEU A 74 3.25 -1.37 28.71
CA LEU A 74 3.83 -2.71 28.82
C LEU A 74 2.88 -3.77 28.23
N LEU A 75 1.58 -3.69 28.52
CA LEU A 75 0.57 -4.57 27.92
C LEU A 75 0.53 -4.43 26.39
N THR A 76 0.60 -3.21 25.86
CA THR A 76 0.67 -2.96 24.41
C THR A 76 1.93 -3.57 23.79
N ILE A 77 3.09 -3.46 24.46
CA ILE A 77 4.34 -4.10 24.01
C ILE A 77 4.20 -5.62 24.02
N VAL A 78 3.63 -6.21 25.08
CA VAL A 78 3.38 -7.66 25.14
C VAL A 78 2.43 -8.09 24.01
N LEU A 79 1.34 -7.37 23.78
CA LEU A 79 0.40 -7.64 22.69
C LEU A 79 1.05 -7.51 21.31
N PHE A 80 1.96 -6.54 21.11
CA PHE A 80 2.69 -6.40 19.85
C PHE A 80 3.53 -7.65 19.51
N PHE A 81 4.12 -8.30 20.51
CA PHE A 81 4.90 -9.53 20.29
C PHE A 81 4.04 -10.80 20.32
N ALA A 82 2.94 -10.83 21.07
CA ALA A 82 2.08 -11.99 21.19
C ALA A 82 1.06 -12.13 20.04
N SER A 83 0.45 -11.01 19.62
CA SER A 83 -0.63 -11.00 18.62
C SER A 83 -0.74 -9.62 17.94
N ARG A 84 0.06 -9.41 16.89
CA ARG A 84 0.03 -8.17 16.09
C ARG A 84 -1.35 -7.87 15.53
N THR A 85 -2.08 -8.89 15.09
CA THR A 85 -3.45 -8.79 14.57
C THR A 85 -4.39 -8.09 15.55
N VAL A 86 -4.37 -8.51 16.82
CA VAL A 86 -5.26 -7.95 17.86
C VAL A 86 -4.96 -6.48 18.09
N LEU A 87 -3.67 -6.12 18.14
CA LEU A 87 -3.25 -4.74 18.30
C LEU A 87 -3.68 -3.87 17.11
N LEU A 88 -3.47 -4.36 15.88
CA LEU A 88 -3.89 -3.65 14.67
C LEU A 88 -5.42 -3.49 14.62
N ASN A 89 -6.19 -4.52 14.98
CA ASN A 89 -7.65 -4.44 15.03
C ASN A 89 -8.11 -3.39 16.06
N ILE A 90 -7.48 -3.31 17.24
CA ILE A 90 -7.79 -2.26 18.23
C ILE A 90 -7.46 -0.86 17.67
N LEU A 91 -6.31 -0.70 17.00
CA LEU A 91 -5.86 0.58 16.45
C LEU A 91 -6.68 1.05 15.23
N THR A 92 -7.21 0.12 14.44
CA THR A 92 -8.02 0.42 13.24
C THR A 92 -9.51 0.52 13.55
N HIS A 93 -9.99 -0.02 14.68
CA HIS A 93 -11.38 0.05 15.06
C HIS A 93 -11.83 1.51 15.33
N PRO A 94 -12.95 1.99 14.75
CA PRO A 94 -13.33 3.42 14.79
C PRO A 94 -13.51 4.02 16.18
N ILE A 95 -14.04 3.23 17.12
CA ILE A 95 -14.32 3.67 18.50
C ILE A 95 -13.06 3.59 19.37
N ALA A 96 -12.29 2.51 19.26
CA ALA A 96 -11.12 2.28 20.09
C ALA A 96 -10.01 3.28 19.75
N SER A 97 -9.76 3.54 18.46
CA SER A 97 -8.84 4.57 17.99
C SER A 97 -9.21 5.96 18.52
N LEU A 98 -10.50 6.34 18.48
CA LEU A 98 -10.97 7.61 19.02
C LEU A 98 -10.71 7.73 20.53
N LEU A 99 -11.00 6.68 21.30
CA LEU A 99 -10.73 6.66 22.75
C LEU A 99 -9.23 6.79 23.05
N ILE A 100 -8.38 6.10 22.28
CA ILE A 100 -6.91 6.21 22.41
C ILE A 100 -6.46 7.66 22.14
N ILE A 101 -6.95 8.29 21.08
CA ILE A 101 -6.65 9.69 20.74
C ILE A 101 -7.04 10.62 21.89
N VAL A 102 -8.27 10.48 22.42
CA VAL A 102 -8.75 11.29 23.55
C VAL A 102 -7.86 11.10 24.79
N VAL A 103 -7.47 9.87 25.10
CA VAL A 103 -6.57 9.56 26.22
C VAL A 103 -5.18 10.20 26.00
N LEU A 104 -4.61 10.10 24.80
CA LEU A 104 -3.31 10.71 24.49
C LEU A 104 -3.35 12.24 24.60
N VAL A 105 -4.41 12.89 24.12
CA VAL A 105 -4.61 14.33 24.27
C VAL A 105 -4.74 14.71 25.75
N ALA A 106 -5.51 13.96 26.52
CA ALA A 106 -5.65 14.19 27.96
C ALA A 106 -4.31 14.03 28.71
N LEU A 107 -3.51 13.02 28.35
CA LEU A 107 -2.16 12.81 28.90
C LEU A 107 -1.21 13.95 28.50
N ALA A 108 -1.24 14.40 27.24
CA ALA A 108 -0.44 15.53 26.77
C ALA A 108 -0.76 16.82 27.53
N ILE A 109 -2.05 17.15 27.68
CA ILE A 109 -2.51 18.32 28.44
C ILE A 109 -2.12 18.18 29.92
N GLY A 110 -2.37 17.01 30.53
CA GLY A 110 -2.04 16.75 31.92
C GLY A 110 -0.56 16.91 32.21
N TRP A 111 0.31 16.40 31.32
CA TRP A 111 1.75 16.52 31.46
C TRP A 111 2.24 17.97 31.29
N ALA A 112 1.67 18.72 30.33
CA ALA A 112 1.95 20.14 30.16
C ALA A 112 1.57 20.95 31.42
N VAL A 113 0.40 20.66 32.02
CA VAL A 113 -0.03 21.27 33.28
C VAL A 113 0.95 20.95 34.41
N LEU A 114 1.48 19.72 34.48
CA LEU A 114 2.50 19.35 35.45
C LEU A 114 3.81 20.13 35.25
N PHE A 115 4.25 20.36 34.01
CA PHE A 115 5.42 21.19 33.73
C PHE A 115 5.21 22.66 34.13
N ILE A 116 4.04 23.24 33.84
CA ILE A 116 3.68 24.59 34.30
C ILE A 116 3.69 24.67 35.83
N ASN A 117 3.14 23.65 36.49
CA ASN A 117 3.17 23.59 37.95
C ASN A 117 4.60 23.41 38.48
N THR A 118 5.44 22.60 37.82
CA THR A 118 6.86 22.45 38.14
C THR A 118 7.59 23.77 38.00
N LEU A 119 7.32 24.58 36.97
CA LEU A 119 7.87 25.92 36.84
C LEU A 119 7.51 26.81 38.04
N ARG A 120 6.27 26.75 38.52
CA ARG A 120 5.84 27.45 39.75
C ARG A 120 6.61 26.96 40.98
N LEU A 121 6.87 25.66 41.10
CA LEU A 121 7.65 25.06 42.21
C LEU A 121 9.15 25.40 42.16
N ILE A 122 9.69 25.62 40.97
CA ILE A 122 11.09 26.01 40.77
C ILE A 122 11.33 27.46 41.23
N ARG A 123 10.34 28.35 41.08
CA ARG A 123 10.42 29.79 41.40
C ARG A 123 11.60 30.47 40.68
N PRO A 124 11.52 30.68 39.35
CA PRO A 124 12.65 31.13 38.52
C PRO A 124 13.29 32.45 38.95
N VAL A 125 12.55 33.31 39.65
CA VAL A 125 13.05 34.57 40.21
C VAL A 125 14.22 34.37 41.17
N LEU A 126 14.27 33.23 41.88
CA LEU A 126 15.35 32.92 42.82
C LEU A 126 16.67 32.50 42.11
N LEU A 127 16.58 32.06 40.85
CA LEU A 127 17.75 31.63 40.08
C LEU A 127 18.63 32.80 39.65
N ALA A 128 19.93 32.52 39.50
CA ALA A 128 20.89 33.45 38.93
C ALA A 128 20.43 33.93 37.53
N PRO A 129 20.65 35.21 37.16
CA PRO A 129 20.13 35.80 35.91
C PRO A 129 20.44 34.98 34.65
N GLY A 130 21.67 34.46 34.53
CA GLY A 130 22.08 33.63 33.38
C GLY A 130 21.43 32.24 33.31
N MET A 131 20.93 31.70 34.43
CA MET A 131 20.30 30.36 34.47
C MET A 131 18.82 30.37 34.12
N ARG A 132 18.15 31.52 34.22
CA ARG A 132 16.72 31.68 33.89
C ARG A 132 16.41 31.32 32.43
N PRO A 133 17.13 31.85 31.42
CA PRO A 133 16.87 31.47 30.02
C PRO A 133 17.20 30.01 29.74
N ILE A 134 18.26 29.46 30.34
CA ILE A 134 18.64 28.04 30.18
C ILE A 134 17.53 27.13 30.70
N LEU A 135 16.98 27.42 31.88
CA LEU A 135 15.84 26.69 32.41
C LEU A 135 14.60 26.81 31.51
N GLY A 136 14.32 28.00 30.98
CA GLY A 136 13.22 28.22 30.06
C GLY A 136 13.33 27.34 28.81
N ILE A 137 14.51 27.32 28.18
CA ILE A 137 14.80 26.45 27.02
C ILE A 137 14.65 24.98 27.40
N ALA A 138 15.25 24.55 28.52
CA ALA A 138 15.16 23.16 28.97
C ALA A 138 13.71 22.73 29.26
N LEU A 139 12.89 23.61 29.83
CA LEU A 139 11.46 23.36 30.07
C LEU A 139 10.71 23.19 28.75
N VAL A 140 10.91 24.09 27.79
CA VAL A 140 10.27 24.01 26.47
C VAL A 140 10.67 22.71 25.77
N LEU A 141 11.96 22.37 25.74
CA LEU A 141 12.44 21.11 25.15
C LEU A 141 11.83 19.89 25.85
N ALA A 142 11.76 19.90 27.19
CA ALA A 142 11.13 18.82 27.94
C ALA A 142 9.63 18.69 27.63
N MET A 143 8.91 19.81 27.50
CA MET A 143 7.49 19.82 27.13
C MET A 143 7.27 19.34 25.69
N VAL A 144 8.13 19.74 24.74
CA VAL A 144 8.07 19.28 23.35
C VAL A 144 8.33 17.77 23.27
N LEU A 145 9.36 17.26 23.95
CA LEU A 145 9.73 15.85 23.96
C LEU A 145 8.67 14.94 24.61
N SER A 146 7.83 15.49 25.50
CA SER A 146 6.84 14.71 26.25
C SER A 146 5.41 15.02 25.78
N SER A 147 4.88 16.16 26.18
CA SER A 147 3.52 16.60 25.85
C SER A 147 3.35 16.82 24.35
N GLY A 148 4.36 17.40 23.70
CA GLY A 148 4.39 17.58 22.25
C GLY A 148 4.38 16.25 21.51
N SER A 149 5.23 15.28 21.90
CA SER A 149 5.25 13.95 21.29
C SER A 149 3.95 13.17 21.47
N LEU A 150 3.29 13.24 22.64
CA LEU A 150 1.97 12.64 22.84
C LEU A 150 0.88 13.31 21.99
N GLY A 151 0.91 14.65 21.90
CA GLY A 151 -0.01 15.41 21.05
C GLY A 151 0.18 15.09 19.57
N TYR A 152 1.43 14.97 19.12
CA TYR A 152 1.78 14.57 17.76
C TYR A 152 1.35 13.13 17.47
N LEU A 153 1.56 12.19 18.40
CA LEU A 153 1.06 10.82 18.27
C LEU A 153 -0.48 10.77 18.15
N ALA A 154 -1.19 11.58 18.94
CA ALA A 154 -2.65 11.69 18.84
C ALA A 154 -3.09 12.25 17.48
N TYR A 155 -2.40 13.28 16.97
CA TYR A 155 -2.62 13.83 15.63
C TYR A 155 -2.40 12.78 14.55
N MET A 156 -1.27 12.05 14.60
CA MET A 156 -0.94 10.97 13.65
C MET A 156 -2.01 9.88 13.64
N LEU A 157 -2.44 9.41 14.82
CA LEU A 157 -3.50 8.41 14.92
C LEU A 157 -4.83 8.94 14.37
N ASN A 158 -5.12 10.23 14.52
CA ASN A 158 -6.33 10.84 13.98
C ASN A 158 -6.31 10.95 12.46
N VAL A 159 -5.17 11.37 11.87
CA VAL A 159 -4.98 11.38 10.41
C VAL A 159 -5.15 9.97 9.85
N GLY A 160 -4.51 8.99 10.50
CA GLY A 160 -4.63 7.59 10.18
C GLY A 160 -6.06 7.06 10.21
N ARG A 161 -6.77 7.32 11.31
CA ARG A 161 -8.17 6.94 11.49
C ARG A 161 -9.05 7.53 10.39
N ASN A 162 -8.87 8.82 10.07
CA ASN A 162 -9.68 9.49 9.06
C ASN A 162 -9.46 8.88 7.68
N ALA A 163 -8.21 8.56 7.34
CA ALA A 163 -7.91 7.91 6.07
C ALA A 163 -8.46 6.49 5.97
N ILE A 164 -8.36 5.71 7.05
CA ILE A 164 -9.00 4.40 7.09
C ILE A 164 -10.51 4.53 6.88
N SER A 165 -11.16 5.49 7.55
CA SER A 165 -12.61 5.67 7.44
C SER A 165 -13.08 6.22 6.08
N SER A 166 -12.21 6.86 5.30
CA SER A 166 -12.55 7.35 3.96
C SER A 166 -12.36 6.30 2.87
N ILE A 167 -11.39 5.40 3.03
CA ILE A 167 -11.03 4.39 2.02
C ILE A 167 -11.84 3.10 2.20
N PHE A 168 -12.06 2.70 3.45
CA PHE A 168 -12.62 1.39 3.79
C PHE A 168 -14.06 1.50 4.27
N ALA A 169 -14.90 0.60 3.77
CA ALA A 169 -16.30 0.55 4.12
C ALA A 169 -16.51 0.17 5.60
N ASN A 170 -17.62 0.65 6.17
CA ASN A 170 -18.14 0.18 7.45
C ASN A 170 -19.02 -1.06 7.21
N GLY A 171 -18.44 -2.11 6.64
CA GLY A 171 -19.13 -3.35 6.28
C GLY A 171 -18.78 -4.53 7.20
N PRO A 172 -19.52 -5.65 7.10
CA PRO A 172 -19.15 -6.89 7.77
C PRO A 172 -17.79 -7.40 7.27
N ALA A 173 -17.16 -8.22 8.10
CA ALA A 173 -15.96 -8.92 7.71
C ALA A 173 -16.27 -9.93 6.59
N ILE A 174 -15.37 -10.05 5.63
CA ILE A 174 -15.39 -11.01 4.53
C ILE A 174 -14.67 -12.29 4.96
N ASP A 175 -15.28 -13.45 4.73
CA ASP A 175 -14.67 -14.74 4.96
C ASP A 175 -13.97 -15.28 3.69
N PRO A 176 -12.91 -16.11 3.84
CA PRO A 176 -12.25 -16.70 2.68
C PRO A 176 -13.17 -17.74 2.04
N VAL A 177 -13.28 -17.71 0.71
CA VAL A 177 -14.02 -18.71 -0.08
C VAL A 177 -13.02 -19.69 -0.68
N ASP A 178 -13.28 -20.98 -0.52
CA ASP A 178 -12.36 -22.06 -0.91
C ASP A 178 -10.93 -21.89 -0.36
N GLY A 179 -10.84 -21.30 0.84
CA GLY A 179 -9.58 -21.05 1.53
C GLY A 179 -8.79 -19.83 1.02
N ARG A 180 -9.35 -19.02 0.13
CA ARG A 180 -8.68 -17.85 -0.46
C ARG A 180 -9.49 -16.57 -0.31
N TYR A 181 -8.78 -15.45 -0.26
CA TYR A 181 -9.35 -14.11 -0.45
C TYR A 181 -9.02 -13.64 -1.87
N ASN A 182 -10.02 -13.22 -2.61
CA ASN A 182 -9.95 -12.78 -3.99
C ASN A 182 -10.40 -11.31 -4.07
N PHE A 183 -9.44 -10.43 -4.35
CA PHE A 183 -9.68 -8.99 -4.46
C PHE A 183 -9.59 -8.55 -5.91
N LEU A 184 -10.63 -7.90 -6.45
CA LEU A 184 -10.55 -7.24 -7.74
C LEU A 184 -9.84 -5.90 -7.58
N MET A 185 -8.66 -5.78 -8.15
CA MET A 185 -7.98 -4.51 -8.34
C MET A 185 -8.41 -3.89 -9.67
N MET A 186 -8.94 -2.68 -9.59
CA MET A 186 -9.35 -1.87 -10.74
C MET A 186 -8.46 -0.64 -10.82
N GLY A 187 -7.92 -0.36 -12.01
CA GLY A 187 -7.18 0.87 -12.29
C GLY A 187 -7.90 1.68 -13.35
N GLY A 188 -8.20 2.94 -13.08
CA GLY A 188 -8.89 3.83 -14.01
C GLY A 188 -8.79 5.29 -13.58
N ASP A 189 -9.12 6.22 -14.48
CA ASP A 189 -9.16 7.65 -14.17
C ASP A 189 -10.41 7.95 -13.32
N ALA A 190 -10.21 8.06 -12.00
CA ALA A 190 -11.28 8.06 -11.00
C ALA A 190 -11.48 9.39 -10.26
N GLY A 191 -11.02 10.51 -10.83
CA GLY A 191 -11.22 11.84 -10.27
C GLY A 191 -12.68 12.14 -9.88
N ASP A 192 -12.86 12.84 -8.76
CA ASP A 192 -14.15 13.17 -8.12
C ASP A 192 -15.15 13.90 -9.05
N ASP A 193 -14.70 14.38 -10.21
CA ASP A 193 -15.47 15.11 -11.21
C ASP A 193 -16.07 14.23 -12.33
N ARG A 194 -15.82 12.91 -12.32
CA ARG A 194 -16.27 12.01 -13.39
C ARG A 194 -17.43 11.09 -12.98
N THR A 195 -18.52 11.17 -13.76
CA THR A 195 -19.65 10.24 -13.68
C THR A 195 -19.45 9.10 -14.69
N GLY A 196 -19.49 7.85 -14.21
CA GLY A 196 -19.24 6.65 -15.02
C GLY A 196 -17.75 6.48 -15.36
N ARG A 197 -17.05 5.64 -14.59
CA ARG A 197 -15.61 5.41 -14.75
C ARG A 197 -15.36 4.15 -15.56
N ARG A 198 -14.42 4.16 -16.51
CA ARG A 198 -14.01 2.94 -17.24
C ARG A 198 -12.67 2.46 -16.69
N PRO A 199 -12.62 1.33 -15.95
CA PRO A 199 -11.36 0.77 -15.52
C PRO A 199 -10.57 0.23 -16.71
N ASP A 200 -9.34 0.71 -16.88
CA ASP A 200 -8.40 0.29 -17.92
C ASP A 200 -7.51 -0.89 -17.50
N SER A 201 -7.53 -1.22 -16.22
CA SER A 201 -6.86 -2.37 -15.61
C SER A 201 -7.86 -3.14 -14.75
N LEU A 202 -7.97 -4.44 -14.98
CA LEU A 202 -8.74 -5.36 -14.15
C LEU A 202 -7.84 -6.56 -13.80
N SER A 203 -7.56 -6.75 -12.52
CA SER A 203 -6.79 -7.90 -12.05
C SER A 203 -7.30 -8.42 -10.72
N VAL A 204 -7.50 -9.73 -10.62
CA VAL A 204 -7.84 -10.39 -9.35
C VAL A 204 -6.56 -10.82 -8.64
N ILE A 205 -6.38 -10.32 -7.43
CA ILE A 205 -5.33 -10.76 -6.50
C ILE A 205 -5.95 -11.82 -5.59
N SER A 206 -5.55 -13.08 -5.78
CA SER A 206 -6.02 -14.23 -5.01
C SER A 206 -4.97 -14.70 -4.01
N VAL A 207 -5.26 -14.57 -2.72
CA VAL A 207 -4.32 -14.89 -1.63
C VAL A 207 -4.86 -16.04 -0.79
N ASP A 208 -4.08 -17.11 -0.66
CA ASP A 208 -4.42 -18.22 0.23
C ASP A 208 -4.40 -17.77 1.70
N ALA A 209 -5.53 -17.94 2.40
CA ALA A 209 -5.74 -17.40 3.74
C ALA A 209 -4.78 -17.99 4.80
N LYS A 210 -4.23 -19.19 4.55
CA LYS A 210 -3.35 -19.89 5.49
C LYS A 210 -1.88 -19.58 5.22
N THR A 211 -1.47 -19.76 3.97
CA THR A 211 -0.06 -19.74 3.51
C THR A 211 0.39 -18.36 3.05
N GLY A 212 -0.54 -17.49 2.61
CA GLY A 212 -0.20 -16.24 1.94
C GLY A 212 0.28 -16.42 0.51
N GLN A 213 0.22 -17.63 -0.07
CA GLN A 213 0.56 -17.82 -1.49
C GLN A 213 -0.42 -17.04 -2.36
N SER A 214 0.11 -16.22 -3.27
CA SER A 214 -0.66 -15.26 -4.05
C SER A 214 -0.66 -15.62 -5.54
N ALA A 215 -1.76 -15.31 -6.21
CA ALA A 215 -1.89 -15.36 -7.66
C ALA A 215 -2.49 -14.06 -8.18
N ILE A 216 -2.04 -13.60 -9.34
CA ILE A 216 -2.58 -12.43 -10.05
C ILE A 216 -3.21 -12.90 -11.36
N ILE A 217 -4.52 -12.69 -11.51
CA ILE A 217 -5.27 -13.06 -12.71
C ILE A 217 -5.72 -11.77 -13.40
N SER A 218 -5.13 -11.44 -14.55
CA SER A 218 -5.47 -10.23 -15.29
C SER A 218 -6.54 -10.49 -16.34
N VAL A 219 -7.58 -9.65 -16.33
CA VAL A 219 -8.67 -9.67 -17.30
C VAL A 219 -8.50 -8.47 -18.23
N PRO A 220 -8.33 -8.67 -19.55
CA PRO A 220 -8.22 -7.55 -20.48
C PRO A 220 -9.46 -6.66 -20.46
N ARG A 221 -9.27 -5.34 -20.46
CA ARG A 221 -10.37 -4.37 -20.45
C ARG A 221 -11.33 -4.51 -21.64
N ASN A 222 -10.85 -5.08 -22.75
CA ASN A 222 -11.58 -5.33 -23.99
C ASN A 222 -12.18 -6.74 -24.08
N LEU A 223 -12.20 -7.51 -22.99
CA LEU A 223 -12.88 -8.79 -22.94
C LEU A 223 -14.37 -8.60 -23.27
N GLN A 224 -14.88 -9.37 -24.23
CA GLN A 224 -16.29 -9.37 -24.63
C GLN A 224 -17.08 -10.49 -23.98
N ASN A 225 -18.41 -10.35 -23.95
CA ASN A 225 -19.34 -11.39 -23.47
C ASN A 225 -19.14 -11.78 -21.99
N ALA A 226 -18.61 -10.86 -21.17
CA ALA A 226 -18.32 -11.10 -19.76
C ALA A 226 -19.55 -11.68 -19.03
N GLN A 227 -19.32 -12.71 -18.22
CA GLN A 227 -20.38 -13.41 -17.49
C GLN A 227 -20.52 -12.84 -16.08
N PHE A 228 -21.75 -12.60 -15.64
CA PHE A 228 -22.01 -12.16 -14.27
C PHE A 228 -22.12 -13.36 -13.32
N SER A 229 -21.73 -13.18 -12.06
CA SER A 229 -21.94 -14.17 -11.01
C SER A 229 -23.43 -14.51 -10.84
N GLU A 230 -23.72 -15.70 -10.29
CA GLU A 230 -25.10 -16.22 -10.23
C GLU A 230 -26.07 -15.28 -9.49
N ASP A 231 -25.60 -14.62 -8.44
CA ASP A 231 -26.37 -13.72 -7.59
C ASP A 231 -26.47 -12.28 -8.12
N SER A 232 -25.80 -11.98 -9.25
CA SER A 232 -25.76 -10.62 -9.79
C SER A 232 -27.13 -10.17 -10.30
N PRO A 233 -27.64 -9.00 -9.85
CA PRO A 233 -28.85 -8.39 -10.40
C PRO A 233 -28.76 -8.15 -11.91
N MET A 234 -27.55 -7.93 -12.45
CA MET A 234 -27.35 -7.68 -13.87
C MET A 234 -27.80 -8.82 -14.77
N ARG A 235 -27.92 -10.06 -14.24
CA ARG A 235 -28.47 -11.19 -15.00
C ARG A 235 -29.95 -11.00 -15.38
N THR A 236 -30.69 -10.09 -14.73
CA THR A 236 -32.05 -9.76 -15.19
C THR A 236 -32.06 -8.93 -16.48
N ILE A 237 -30.98 -8.16 -16.72
CA ILE A 237 -30.80 -7.33 -17.91
C ILE A 237 -30.01 -8.10 -18.98
N TYR A 238 -28.96 -8.80 -18.57
CA TYR A 238 -28.02 -9.55 -19.41
C TYR A 238 -27.94 -11.02 -18.96
N PRO A 239 -28.98 -11.84 -19.22
CA PRO A 239 -29.04 -13.22 -18.74
C PRO A 239 -27.96 -14.13 -19.30
N ASP A 240 -27.52 -13.86 -20.54
CA ASP A 240 -26.50 -14.61 -21.27
C ASP A 240 -25.11 -13.93 -21.23
N GLY A 241 -24.91 -13.02 -20.28
CA GLY A 241 -23.71 -12.19 -20.15
C GLY A 241 -23.79 -10.88 -20.93
N TYR A 242 -22.79 -10.03 -20.73
CA TYR A 242 -22.71 -8.69 -21.33
C TYR A 242 -22.35 -8.80 -22.82
N ASN A 243 -23.34 -9.07 -23.67
CA ASN A 243 -23.17 -9.66 -25.01
C ASN A 243 -23.71 -8.79 -26.18
N CYS A 244 -23.75 -7.46 -26.02
CA CYS A 244 -24.22 -6.52 -27.04
C CYS A 244 -23.23 -6.23 -28.19
N GLY A 245 -22.38 -7.20 -28.55
CA GLY A 245 -21.39 -7.06 -29.62
C GLY A 245 -20.17 -6.20 -29.23
N ASN A 246 -19.63 -5.45 -30.19
CA ASN A 246 -18.37 -4.70 -30.02
C ASN A 246 -18.44 -3.58 -28.98
N ASP A 247 -19.63 -3.15 -28.58
CA ASP A 247 -19.84 -2.12 -27.55
C ASP A 247 -19.78 -2.70 -26.12
N CYS A 248 -19.99 -4.01 -25.99
CA CYS A 248 -20.02 -4.71 -24.70
C CYS A 248 -18.65 -5.23 -24.27
N LEU A 249 -17.75 -4.29 -24.00
CA LEU A 249 -16.46 -4.58 -23.35
C LEU A 249 -16.64 -4.62 -21.83
N ILE A 250 -15.94 -5.51 -21.13
CA ILE A 250 -16.06 -5.67 -19.68
C ILE A 250 -15.82 -4.35 -18.91
N ASN A 251 -14.93 -3.47 -19.40
CA ASN A 251 -14.69 -2.18 -18.76
C ASN A 251 -15.85 -1.18 -18.88
N ALA A 252 -16.77 -1.39 -19.82
CA ALA A 252 -17.94 -0.53 -19.99
C ALA A 252 -19.03 -0.81 -18.96
N ILE A 253 -19.01 -1.99 -18.31
CA ILE A 253 -20.00 -2.39 -17.29
C ILE A 253 -20.07 -1.37 -16.15
N ASN A 254 -18.91 -0.88 -15.67
CA ASN A 254 -18.90 0.13 -14.61
C ASN A 254 -19.69 1.38 -15.02
N THR A 255 -19.41 1.93 -16.20
CA THR A 255 -20.10 3.12 -16.72
C THR A 255 -21.58 2.85 -16.97
N ASP A 256 -21.92 1.72 -17.58
CA ASP A 256 -23.29 1.36 -17.90
C ASP A 256 -24.14 1.24 -16.63
N VAL A 257 -23.67 0.50 -15.63
CA VAL A 257 -24.40 0.33 -14.38
C VAL A 257 -24.51 1.63 -13.59
N THR A 258 -23.42 2.41 -13.49
CA THR A 258 -23.44 3.72 -12.82
C THR A 258 -24.50 4.64 -13.42
N ASN A 259 -24.64 4.64 -14.75
CA ASN A 259 -25.50 5.60 -15.44
C ASN A 259 -26.94 5.09 -15.62
N ASN A 260 -27.13 3.79 -15.85
CA ASN A 260 -28.38 3.23 -16.34
C ASN A 260 -29.03 2.20 -15.38
N HIS A 261 -28.27 1.59 -14.46
CA HIS A 261 -28.75 0.44 -13.67
C HIS A 261 -28.42 0.53 -12.16
N GLN A 262 -28.15 1.73 -11.65
CA GLN A 262 -27.87 1.96 -10.23
C GLN A 262 -29.04 1.52 -9.31
N ASP A 263 -30.27 1.51 -9.82
CA ASP A 263 -31.48 1.11 -9.09
C ASP A 263 -31.49 -0.39 -8.73
N LEU A 264 -30.72 -1.21 -9.44
CA LEU A 264 -30.54 -2.64 -9.15
C LEU A 264 -29.65 -2.89 -7.92
N TYR A 265 -28.95 -1.88 -7.42
CA TYR A 265 -27.97 -1.99 -6.33
C TYR A 265 -28.29 -1.07 -5.14
N PRO A 266 -29.45 -1.26 -4.46
CA PRO A 266 -29.83 -0.40 -3.35
C PRO A 266 -28.87 -0.54 -2.17
N GLY A 267 -28.31 0.59 -1.72
CA GLY A 267 -27.41 0.63 -0.55
C GLY A 267 -25.97 0.21 -0.83
N VAL A 268 -25.59 0.07 -2.10
CA VAL A 268 -24.20 -0.11 -2.52
C VAL A 268 -23.61 1.27 -2.85
N ASP A 269 -22.42 1.58 -2.30
CA ASP A 269 -21.79 2.90 -2.46
C ASP A 269 -21.37 3.17 -3.92
N ASP A 270 -20.78 2.18 -4.62
CA ASP A 270 -20.49 2.24 -6.07
C ASP A 270 -21.07 1.01 -6.80
N PRO A 271 -22.29 1.14 -7.35
CA PRO A 271 -22.93 0.09 -8.15
C PRO A 271 -22.12 -0.38 -9.36
N GLY A 272 -21.37 0.52 -10.02
CA GLY A 272 -20.58 0.21 -11.20
C GLY A 272 -19.37 -0.68 -10.89
N ALA A 273 -18.67 -0.35 -9.80
CA ALA A 273 -17.57 -1.16 -9.27
C ALA A 273 -18.07 -2.54 -8.82
N GLN A 274 -19.21 -2.59 -8.12
CA GLN A 274 -19.82 -3.84 -7.67
C GLN A 274 -20.24 -4.74 -8.84
N ALA A 275 -20.91 -4.20 -9.86
CA ALA A 275 -21.27 -4.97 -11.05
C ALA A 275 -20.05 -5.47 -11.84
N THR A 276 -18.97 -4.66 -11.89
CA THR A 276 -17.71 -5.08 -12.50
C THR A 276 -17.07 -6.24 -11.73
N LEU A 277 -17.10 -6.20 -10.40
CA LEU A 277 -16.66 -7.31 -9.54
C LEU A 277 -17.45 -8.57 -9.83
N GLU A 278 -18.77 -8.48 -9.95
CA GLU A 278 -19.65 -9.61 -10.27
C GLU A 278 -19.39 -10.17 -11.67
N ALA A 279 -19.13 -9.31 -12.66
CA ALA A 279 -18.75 -9.70 -14.01
C ALA A 279 -17.38 -10.40 -14.07
N VAL A 280 -16.39 -9.91 -13.31
CA VAL A 280 -15.09 -10.59 -13.21
C VAL A 280 -15.24 -11.92 -12.48
N SER A 281 -16.05 -11.97 -11.43
CA SER A 281 -16.33 -13.19 -10.66
C SER A 281 -16.96 -14.28 -11.52
N GLY A 282 -18.02 -13.97 -12.27
CA GLY A 282 -18.67 -14.92 -13.18
C GLY A 282 -17.75 -15.34 -14.33
N THR A 283 -17.01 -14.40 -14.92
CA THR A 283 -16.06 -14.69 -15.99
C THR A 283 -14.95 -15.64 -15.55
N LEU A 284 -14.38 -15.46 -14.35
CA LEU A 284 -13.29 -16.30 -13.84
C LEU A 284 -13.77 -17.58 -13.16
N GLY A 285 -15.06 -17.70 -12.83
CA GLY A 285 -15.64 -18.86 -12.17
C GLY A 285 -15.18 -19.00 -10.71
N ILE A 286 -14.83 -17.89 -10.06
CA ILE A 286 -14.43 -17.84 -8.65
C ILE A 286 -15.17 -16.69 -7.96
N THR A 287 -15.46 -16.84 -6.66
CA THR A 287 -16.04 -15.75 -5.88
C THR A 287 -14.98 -14.67 -5.64
N VAL A 288 -15.18 -13.49 -6.21
CA VAL A 288 -14.43 -12.28 -5.86
C VAL A 288 -15.20 -11.57 -4.76
N GLN A 289 -14.58 -11.34 -3.60
CA GLN A 289 -15.33 -10.86 -2.44
C GLN A 289 -15.27 -9.34 -2.25
N ALA A 290 -14.23 -8.70 -2.75
CA ALA A 290 -14.04 -7.26 -2.59
C ALA A 290 -13.30 -6.65 -3.77
N TYR A 291 -13.46 -5.34 -3.94
CA TYR A 291 -12.71 -4.57 -4.92
C TYR A 291 -11.87 -3.47 -4.26
N VAL A 292 -10.83 -3.07 -4.98
CA VAL A 292 -10.03 -1.87 -4.73
C VAL A 292 -9.92 -1.14 -6.06
N LEU A 293 -10.55 0.02 -6.17
CA LEU A 293 -10.41 0.92 -7.29
C LEU A 293 -9.32 1.94 -6.97
N VAL A 294 -8.33 2.07 -7.84
CA VAL A 294 -7.19 2.97 -7.67
C VAL A 294 -7.11 3.90 -8.87
N ASP A 295 -7.09 5.21 -8.62
CA ASP A 295 -6.80 6.19 -9.67
C ASP A 295 -5.30 6.46 -9.87
N MET A 296 -4.97 7.00 -11.04
CA MET A 296 -3.61 7.18 -11.54
C MET A 296 -2.75 8.03 -10.59
N ASP A 297 -3.30 9.12 -10.05
CA ASP A 297 -2.57 9.98 -9.10
C ASP A 297 -2.30 9.24 -7.77
N GLY A 298 -3.25 8.41 -7.35
CA GLY A 298 -3.17 7.61 -6.12
C GLY A 298 -2.16 6.49 -6.24
N PHE A 299 -2.13 5.85 -7.40
CA PHE A 299 -1.13 4.86 -7.74
C PHE A 299 0.29 5.44 -7.70
N ALA A 300 0.52 6.59 -8.33
CA ALA A 300 1.83 7.24 -8.32
C ALA A 300 2.26 7.61 -6.90
N LYS A 301 1.39 8.27 -6.14
CA LYS A 301 1.67 8.66 -4.75
C LYS A 301 1.91 7.46 -3.84
N LEU A 302 1.18 6.36 -4.02
CA LEU A 302 1.39 5.13 -3.26
C LEU A 302 2.80 4.57 -3.51
N ILE A 303 3.27 4.56 -4.76
CA ILE A 303 4.62 4.12 -5.10
C ILE A 303 5.68 5.04 -4.49
N ASP A 304 5.50 6.36 -4.58
CA ASP A 304 6.43 7.33 -3.96
C ASP A 304 6.49 7.15 -2.44
N ALA A 305 5.34 6.93 -1.79
CA ALA A 305 5.27 6.73 -0.36
C ALA A 305 5.93 5.41 0.09
N MET A 306 6.00 4.40 -0.77
CA MET A 306 6.79 3.17 -0.52
C MET A 306 8.29 3.35 -0.80
N GLY A 307 8.71 4.51 -1.31
CA GLY A 307 10.09 4.77 -1.70
C GLY A 307 10.45 4.26 -3.09
N GLY A 308 9.47 4.11 -3.98
CA GLY A 308 9.64 3.61 -5.35
C GLY A 308 9.62 2.08 -5.46
N ILE A 309 9.73 1.58 -6.69
CA ILE A 309 9.81 0.15 -7.01
C ILE A 309 11.05 -0.15 -7.86
N ARG A 310 11.70 -1.28 -7.61
CA ARG A 310 12.75 -1.83 -8.47
C ARG A 310 12.24 -2.94 -9.37
N ILE A 311 12.57 -2.84 -10.65
CA ILE A 311 12.25 -3.83 -11.69
C ILE A 311 13.45 -4.02 -12.61
N LYS A 312 13.49 -5.15 -13.30
CA LYS A 312 14.32 -5.35 -14.49
C LYS A 312 13.38 -5.29 -15.70
N ALA A 313 13.50 -4.27 -16.53
CA ALA A 313 12.72 -4.09 -17.75
C ALA A 313 13.42 -4.78 -18.93
N GLY A 314 12.67 -5.52 -19.75
CA GLY A 314 13.23 -6.25 -20.91
C GLY A 314 13.48 -5.40 -22.14
N GLY A 315 12.83 -4.25 -22.25
CA GLY A 315 12.94 -3.33 -23.38
C GLY A 315 12.58 -1.90 -22.97
N TRP A 316 12.85 -0.94 -23.84
CA TRP A 316 12.54 0.47 -23.62
C TRP A 316 11.03 0.69 -23.62
N VAL A 317 10.52 1.50 -22.68
CA VAL A 317 9.09 1.86 -22.60
C VAL A 317 8.91 3.35 -22.90
N PRO A 318 8.13 3.72 -23.93
CA PRO A 318 7.85 5.11 -24.24
C PRO A 318 6.92 5.76 -23.21
N MET A 319 7.18 7.02 -22.89
CA MET A 319 6.23 7.92 -22.25
C MET A 319 5.53 8.71 -23.37
N SER A 320 4.31 8.31 -23.71
CA SER A 320 3.59 8.83 -24.87
C SER A 320 3.42 10.35 -24.79
N GLY A 321 3.67 11.03 -25.90
CA GLY A 321 3.33 12.45 -26.04
C GLY A 321 1.83 12.70 -26.12
N PRO A 322 1.41 13.97 -26.15
CA PRO A 322 0.00 14.32 -26.33
C PRO A 322 -0.54 13.70 -27.61
N MET A 323 -1.81 13.28 -27.55
CA MET A 323 -2.52 12.77 -28.71
C MET A 323 -2.76 13.92 -29.69
N ILE A 324 -2.38 13.71 -30.94
CA ILE A 324 -2.53 14.69 -32.03
C ILE A 324 -3.62 14.29 -33.02
N ASP A 325 -3.97 13.01 -33.06
CA ASP A 325 -5.10 12.47 -33.81
C ASP A 325 -5.75 11.33 -33.02
N ASP A 326 -6.88 11.63 -32.38
CA ASP A 326 -7.64 10.67 -31.56
C ASP A 326 -8.27 9.56 -32.40
N ALA A 327 -8.72 9.89 -33.62
CA ALA A 327 -9.38 8.92 -34.50
C ALA A 327 -8.43 7.79 -34.94
N ASN A 328 -7.15 8.11 -35.10
CA ASN A 328 -6.13 7.16 -35.52
C ASN A 328 -5.18 6.75 -34.37
N GLY A 329 -5.40 7.26 -33.16
CA GLY A 329 -4.55 6.99 -32.00
C GLY A 329 -3.11 7.47 -32.15
N ILE A 330 -2.88 8.55 -32.91
CA ILE A 330 -1.53 9.05 -33.19
C ILE A 330 -1.12 10.01 -32.07
N HIS A 331 0.05 9.73 -31.49
CA HIS A 331 0.71 10.56 -30.50
C HIS A 331 1.82 11.41 -31.13
N ALA A 332 2.06 12.59 -30.54
CA ALA A 332 3.24 13.40 -30.82
C ALA A 332 4.53 12.66 -30.42
N MET A 333 5.65 13.37 -30.50
CA MET A 333 6.94 12.87 -29.99
C MET A 333 6.80 12.42 -28.53
N PRO A 334 7.34 11.24 -28.15
CA PRO A 334 7.38 10.80 -26.76
C PRO A 334 7.99 11.89 -25.86
N GLU A 335 7.45 12.04 -24.66
CA GLU A 335 7.97 12.98 -23.64
C GLU A 335 9.23 12.44 -22.95
N GLY A 336 9.49 11.15 -23.13
CA GLY A 336 10.73 10.49 -22.75
C GLY A 336 10.59 8.98 -22.79
N TRP A 337 11.58 8.29 -22.23
CA TRP A 337 11.61 6.84 -22.25
C TRP A 337 12.14 6.25 -20.94
N ILE A 338 11.61 5.09 -20.56
CA ILE A 338 12.13 4.27 -19.47
C ILE A 338 13.07 3.23 -20.08
N PRO A 339 14.37 3.23 -19.74
CA PRO A 339 15.34 2.32 -20.34
C PRO A 339 15.10 0.85 -19.99
N ALA A 340 15.57 -0.04 -20.87
CA ALA A 340 15.72 -1.46 -20.54
C ALA A 340 16.78 -1.66 -19.44
N GLY A 341 16.71 -2.77 -18.71
CA GLY A 341 17.64 -3.11 -17.63
C GLY A 341 17.06 -2.92 -16.24
N GLU A 342 17.92 -2.92 -15.22
CA GLU A 342 17.51 -2.67 -13.83
C GLU A 342 17.14 -1.20 -13.65
N GLN A 343 15.93 -0.95 -13.20
CA GLN A 343 15.36 0.37 -12.99
C GLN A 343 14.84 0.51 -11.56
N HIS A 344 14.99 1.71 -11.00
CA HIS A 344 14.26 2.14 -9.82
C HIS A 344 13.28 3.22 -10.26
N LEU A 345 11.99 2.88 -10.21
CA LEU A 345 10.91 3.74 -10.67
C LEU A 345 10.25 4.41 -9.46
N ASP A 346 10.18 5.74 -9.49
CA ASP A 346 9.29 6.52 -8.66
C ASP A 346 7.83 6.40 -9.16
N GLY A 347 6.89 7.07 -8.51
CA GLY A 347 5.48 7.04 -8.85
C GLY A 347 5.19 7.50 -10.28
N TYR A 348 5.88 8.56 -10.74
CA TYR A 348 5.75 9.08 -12.09
C TYR A 348 6.16 8.05 -13.15
N HIS A 349 7.37 7.49 -13.02
CA HIS A 349 7.89 6.53 -13.99
C HIS A 349 7.15 5.18 -13.89
N ALA A 350 6.75 4.74 -12.70
CA ALA A 350 6.01 3.50 -12.54
C ALA A 350 4.59 3.58 -13.15
N LEU A 351 3.92 4.72 -13.01
CA LEU A 351 2.65 4.98 -13.69
C LEU A 351 2.83 4.94 -15.21
N TRP A 352 3.84 5.62 -15.74
CA TRP A 352 4.16 5.57 -17.17
C TRP A 352 4.47 4.15 -17.66
N TYR A 353 5.26 3.41 -16.90
CA TYR A 353 5.59 2.02 -17.18
C TYR A 353 4.33 1.14 -17.27
N ALA A 354 3.41 1.30 -16.31
CA ALA A 354 2.17 0.52 -16.23
C ALA A 354 1.07 0.95 -17.22
N ARG A 355 1.09 2.19 -17.73
CA ARG A 355 0.05 2.72 -18.63
C ARG A 355 0.43 2.70 -20.11
N SER A 356 1.72 2.73 -20.44
CA SER A 356 2.18 2.90 -21.82
C SER A 356 1.70 1.77 -22.72
N ARG A 357 1.27 2.14 -23.93
CA ARG A 357 0.80 1.24 -25.02
C ARG A 357 1.49 1.55 -26.34
N GLU A 358 2.28 2.61 -26.41
CA GLU A 358 2.87 3.06 -27.66
C GLU A 358 3.86 1.98 -28.16
N PHE A 359 3.79 1.68 -29.45
CA PHE A 359 4.61 0.68 -30.15
C PHE A 359 4.42 -0.79 -29.73
N VAL A 360 3.53 -1.11 -28.80
CA VAL A 360 3.25 -2.50 -28.36
C VAL A 360 1.76 -2.75 -28.17
N ASP A 361 1.39 -4.01 -27.93
CA ASP A 361 0.00 -4.37 -27.69
C ASP A 361 -0.45 -4.16 -26.23
N ASP A 362 -1.75 -4.37 -26.00
CA ASP A 362 -2.37 -4.25 -24.67
C ASP A 362 -1.82 -5.29 -23.69
N TYR A 363 -1.37 -6.45 -24.18
CA TYR A 363 -0.89 -7.56 -23.37
C TYR A 363 0.49 -7.26 -22.79
N ALA A 364 1.36 -6.55 -23.52
CA ALA A 364 2.60 -6.01 -22.98
C ALA A 364 2.33 -5.03 -21.82
N ARG A 365 1.26 -4.21 -21.91
CA ARG A 365 0.84 -3.35 -20.78
C ARG A 365 0.39 -4.21 -19.58
N ILE A 366 -0.46 -5.21 -19.81
CA ILE A 366 -0.92 -6.12 -18.75
C ILE A 366 0.26 -6.82 -18.05
N ALA A 367 1.24 -7.29 -18.81
CA ALA A 367 2.45 -7.91 -18.26
C ALA A 367 3.26 -6.93 -17.38
N ARG A 368 3.42 -5.67 -17.82
CA ARG A 368 4.05 -4.61 -17.00
C ARG A 368 3.24 -4.31 -15.74
N GLN A 369 1.91 -4.22 -15.82
CA GLN A 369 1.04 -4.01 -14.66
C GLN A 369 1.21 -5.13 -13.62
N GLN A 370 1.20 -6.40 -14.05
CA GLN A 370 1.48 -7.55 -13.18
C GLN A 370 2.87 -7.47 -12.55
N CYS A 371 3.88 -7.04 -13.30
CA CYS A 371 5.24 -6.89 -12.79
C CYS A 371 5.32 -5.78 -11.72
N VAL A 372 4.66 -4.64 -11.95
CA VAL A 372 4.60 -3.57 -10.96
C VAL A 372 3.90 -4.05 -9.69
N GLN A 373 2.75 -4.73 -9.80
CA GLN A 373 2.05 -5.31 -8.64
C GLN A 373 2.95 -6.28 -7.84
N GLN A 374 3.71 -7.14 -8.53
CA GLN A 374 4.66 -8.05 -7.88
C GLN A 374 5.84 -7.29 -7.24
N ALA A 375 6.35 -6.24 -7.89
CA ALA A 375 7.42 -5.40 -7.36
C ALA A 375 6.98 -4.67 -6.09
N MET A 376 5.73 -4.18 -6.06
CA MET A 376 5.11 -3.59 -4.86
C MET A 376 5.02 -4.62 -3.72
N LEU A 377 4.52 -5.83 -3.99
CA LEU A 377 4.46 -6.91 -2.99
C LEU A 377 5.85 -7.30 -2.44
N LYS A 378 6.87 -7.36 -3.32
CA LYS A 378 8.25 -7.72 -2.93
C LYS A 378 8.90 -6.64 -2.06
N GLN A 379 8.63 -5.37 -2.36
CA GLN A 379 9.21 -4.21 -1.67
C GLN A 379 8.35 -3.69 -0.52
N LEU A 380 7.21 -4.33 -0.24
CA LEU A 380 6.39 -4.01 0.91
C LEU A 380 7.19 -4.19 2.21
N ASP A 381 7.52 -3.08 2.86
CA ASP A 381 8.24 -3.05 4.12
C ASP A 381 7.39 -2.45 5.24
N PRO A 382 7.12 -3.18 6.34
CA PRO A 382 6.34 -2.67 7.48
C PRO A 382 6.91 -1.41 8.12
N GLY A 383 8.23 -1.24 8.11
CA GLY A 383 8.89 -0.04 8.62
C GLY A 383 8.57 1.16 7.74
N THR A 384 8.67 1.00 6.41
CA THR A 384 8.24 2.01 5.45
C THR A 384 6.75 2.32 5.58
N LEU A 385 5.88 1.31 5.63
CA LEU A 385 4.44 1.49 5.81
C LEU A 385 4.10 2.29 7.07
N LEU A 386 4.79 2.03 8.20
CA LEU A 386 4.54 2.72 9.45
C LEU A 386 5.07 4.17 9.44
N THR A 387 6.24 4.40 8.84
CA THR A 387 6.89 5.72 8.79
C THR A 387 6.29 6.63 7.72
N LYS A 388 5.71 6.06 6.66
CA LYS A 388 5.08 6.75 5.53
C LYS A 388 3.57 6.66 5.56
N PHE A 389 3.00 6.23 6.68
CA PHE A 389 1.57 6.02 6.81
C PHE A 389 0.75 7.28 6.53
N GLU A 390 1.22 8.48 6.92
CA GLU A 390 0.54 9.75 6.60
C GLU A 390 0.53 10.04 5.10
N ASP A 391 1.66 9.81 4.41
CA ASP A 391 1.78 9.97 2.96
C ASP A 391 0.86 8.97 2.23
N ILE A 392 0.85 7.70 2.66
CA ILE A 392 -0.02 6.64 2.12
C ILE A 392 -1.50 6.93 2.40
N ALA A 393 -1.82 7.34 3.63
CA ALA A 393 -3.16 7.67 4.09
C ALA A 393 -3.74 8.86 3.32
N SER A 394 -2.96 9.95 3.20
CA SER A 394 -3.36 11.15 2.47
C SER A 394 -3.49 10.90 0.97
N ALA A 395 -2.60 10.08 0.37
CA ALA A 395 -2.72 9.62 -1.00
C ALA A 395 -3.97 8.75 -1.23
N GLY A 396 -4.29 7.85 -0.30
CA GLY A 396 -5.44 6.96 -0.42
C GLY A 396 -6.79 7.66 -0.30
N THR A 397 -6.91 8.69 0.56
CA THR A 397 -8.20 9.33 0.87
C THR A 397 -8.94 9.99 -0.29
N LYS A 398 -8.25 10.32 -1.38
CA LYS A 398 -8.83 11.01 -2.54
C LYS A 398 -8.89 10.14 -3.80
N ILE A 399 -8.38 8.91 -3.73
CA ILE A 399 -7.92 8.22 -4.94
C ILE A 399 -8.04 6.69 -4.88
N VAL A 400 -8.35 6.14 -3.71
CA VAL A 400 -8.62 4.71 -3.51
C VAL A 400 -10.01 4.52 -2.95
N GLU A 401 -10.81 3.71 -3.63
CA GLU A 401 -12.14 3.32 -3.19
C GLU A 401 -12.20 1.81 -2.98
N SER A 402 -12.81 1.36 -1.89
CA SER A 402 -12.92 -0.07 -1.59
C SER A 402 -14.13 -0.41 -0.73
N ASN A 403 -14.72 -1.56 -1.00
CA ASN A 403 -15.75 -2.17 -0.14
C ASN A 403 -15.16 -3.06 0.97
N ILE A 404 -13.83 -3.10 1.14
CA ILE A 404 -13.17 -3.84 2.22
C ILE A 404 -13.51 -3.22 3.58
N SER A 405 -13.87 -4.06 4.55
CA SER A 405 -14.15 -3.62 5.91
C SER A 405 -12.90 -3.13 6.64
N SER A 406 -12.97 -1.94 7.23
CA SER A 406 -11.90 -1.39 8.09
C SER A 406 -11.56 -2.29 9.29
N ALA A 407 -12.50 -3.11 9.74
CA ALA A 407 -12.31 -4.05 10.86
C ALA A 407 -11.35 -5.21 10.54
N GLN A 408 -11.10 -5.49 9.26
CA GLN A 408 -10.24 -6.59 8.81
C GLN A 408 -8.85 -6.14 8.34
N LEU A 409 -8.54 -4.85 8.43
CA LEU A 409 -7.23 -4.34 8.01
C LEU A 409 -6.08 -5.00 8.76
N GLY A 410 -6.24 -5.30 10.05
CA GLY A 410 -5.23 -6.03 10.81
C GLY A 410 -4.98 -7.44 10.25
N SER A 411 -6.05 -8.18 9.94
CA SER A 411 -5.92 -9.53 9.34
C SER A 411 -5.32 -9.49 7.93
N PHE A 412 -5.68 -8.50 7.12
CA PHE A 412 -5.12 -8.38 5.76
C PHE A 412 -3.68 -7.86 5.76
N ALA A 413 -3.31 -6.99 6.70
CA ALA A 413 -1.91 -6.62 6.91
C ALA A 413 -1.05 -7.83 7.28
N ASP A 414 -1.53 -8.68 8.19
CA ASP A 414 -0.84 -9.93 8.53
C ASP A 414 -0.79 -10.91 7.34
N LEU A 415 -1.85 -10.97 6.52
CA LEU A 415 -1.88 -11.79 5.32
C LEU A 415 -0.87 -11.29 4.27
N ALA A 416 -0.79 -9.97 4.05
CA ALA A 416 0.19 -9.36 3.17
C ALA A 416 1.62 -9.66 3.65
N MET A 417 1.86 -9.66 4.96
CA MET A 417 3.13 -10.06 5.55
C MET A 417 3.46 -11.53 5.34
N LYS A 418 2.47 -12.44 5.37
CA LYS A 418 2.68 -13.85 5.01
C LYS A 418 2.97 -14.04 3.53
N SER A 419 2.39 -13.21 2.66
CA SER A 419 2.64 -13.25 1.22
C SER A 419 4.03 -12.76 0.84
N LYS A 420 4.71 -12.00 1.70
CA LYS A 420 6.05 -11.49 1.41
C LYS A 420 7.04 -12.65 1.24
N GLY A 421 7.67 -12.71 0.06
CA GLY A 421 8.64 -13.76 -0.29
C GLY A 421 8.02 -15.07 -0.79
N GLN A 422 6.69 -15.17 -0.87
CA GLN A 422 6.03 -16.29 -1.55
C GLN A 422 6.13 -16.12 -3.07
N PRO A 423 6.24 -17.21 -3.85
CA PRO A 423 6.12 -17.14 -5.30
C PRO A 423 4.71 -16.65 -5.67
N VAL A 424 4.66 -15.68 -6.58
CA VAL A 424 3.40 -15.17 -7.13
C VAL A 424 3.14 -15.86 -8.46
N SER A 425 2.01 -16.55 -8.56
CA SER A 425 1.58 -17.14 -9.84
C SER A 425 0.84 -16.09 -10.66
N ARG A 426 0.89 -16.17 -11.99
CA ARG A 426 0.19 -15.23 -12.87
C ARG A 426 -0.65 -15.96 -13.91
N LEU A 427 -1.72 -15.32 -14.35
CA LEU A 427 -2.52 -15.74 -15.49
C LEU A 427 -3.08 -14.48 -16.17
N THR A 428 -2.98 -14.41 -17.48
CA THR A 428 -3.62 -13.37 -18.29
C THR A 428 -4.73 -14.03 -19.12
N ILE A 429 -5.94 -13.47 -19.15
CA ILE A 429 -7.02 -13.96 -20.03
C ILE A 429 -6.79 -13.44 -21.46
N GLY A 430 -5.68 -13.88 -22.07
CA GLY A 430 -5.11 -13.43 -23.33
C GLY A 430 -3.63 -13.85 -23.41
N PRO A 431 -2.85 -13.36 -24.38
CA PRO A 431 -1.42 -13.63 -24.48
C PRO A 431 -0.64 -13.28 -23.20
N PRO A 432 0.38 -14.08 -22.85
CA PRO A 432 0.85 -15.27 -23.56
C PRO A 432 0.08 -16.56 -23.25
N ASP A 433 -0.88 -16.51 -22.32
CA ASP A 433 -1.53 -17.72 -21.78
C ASP A 433 -2.69 -18.24 -22.66
N PHE A 434 -3.23 -17.38 -23.52
CA PHE A 434 -4.25 -17.68 -24.53
C PHE A 434 -3.94 -16.93 -25.83
N ASP A 435 -4.62 -17.30 -26.92
CA ASP A 435 -4.50 -16.59 -28.20
C ASP A 435 -5.02 -15.15 -28.13
N ALA A 436 -4.51 -14.28 -29.00
CA ALA A 436 -4.86 -12.85 -29.00
C ALA A 436 -6.36 -12.57 -29.22
N SER A 437 -7.06 -13.44 -29.95
CA SER A 437 -8.51 -13.37 -30.21
C SER A 437 -9.37 -13.88 -29.04
N PHE A 438 -8.77 -14.52 -28.03
CA PHE A 438 -9.49 -15.13 -26.92
C PHE A 438 -10.29 -14.12 -26.10
N SER A 439 -9.81 -12.87 -25.99
CA SER A 439 -10.57 -11.80 -25.32
C SER A 439 -11.84 -11.39 -26.09
N THR A 440 -11.88 -11.62 -27.40
CA THR A 440 -13.06 -11.33 -28.24
C THR A 440 -14.05 -12.49 -28.24
N PHE A 441 -13.55 -13.72 -28.23
CA PHE A 441 -14.36 -14.95 -28.25
C PHE A 441 -13.94 -15.88 -27.10
N PRO A 442 -14.22 -15.52 -25.83
CA PRO A 442 -13.77 -16.30 -24.70
C PRO A 442 -14.52 -17.62 -24.58
N ASP A 443 -13.77 -18.68 -24.25
CA ASP A 443 -14.32 -19.95 -23.78
C ASP A 443 -14.26 -19.96 -22.25
N PHE A 444 -15.42 -19.78 -21.60
CA PHE A 444 -15.48 -19.65 -20.14
C PHE A 444 -15.16 -20.95 -19.41
N ASP A 445 -15.47 -22.12 -20.00
CA ASP A 445 -15.12 -23.41 -19.38
C ASP A 445 -13.60 -23.55 -19.30
N VAL A 446 -12.89 -23.15 -20.36
CA VAL A 446 -11.42 -23.15 -20.37
C VAL A 446 -10.86 -22.12 -19.38
N ILE A 447 -11.45 -20.92 -19.29
CA ILE A 447 -11.04 -19.92 -18.28
C ILE A 447 -11.17 -20.52 -16.87
N HIS A 448 -12.33 -21.07 -16.54
CA HIS A 448 -12.62 -21.63 -15.22
C HIS A 448 -11.66 -22.77 -14.88
N GLU A 449 -11.39 -23.67 -15.84
CA GLU A 449 -10.41 -24.74 -15.65
C GLU A 449 -9.00 -24.19 -15.36
N ARG A 450 -8.54 -23.20 -16.15
CA ARG A 450 -7.21 -22.60 -15.98
C ARG A 450 -7.08 -21.86 -14.66
N VAL A 451 -8.12 -21.14 -14.25
CA VAL A 451 -8.17 -20.46 -12.95
C VAL A 451 -8.11 -21.49 -11.81
N GLN A 452 -8.92 -22.56 -11.87
CA GLN A 452 -8.87 -23.61 -10.86
C GLN A 452 -7.51 -24.31 -10.81
N GLN A 453 -6.88 -24.59 -11.96
CA GLN A 453 -5.53 -25.15 -12.01
C GLN A 453 -4.49 -24.24 -11.35
N LEU A 454 -4.56 -22.93 -11.60
CA LEU A 454 -3.68 -21.93 -11.01
C LEU A 454 -3.83 -21.84 -9.47
N LEU A 455 -5.07 -21.92 -8.98
CA LEU A 455 -5.39 -21.70 -7.57
C LEU A 455 -5.33 -22.97 -6.70
N LYS A 456 -5.16 -24.16 -7.32
CA LYS A 456 -4.97 -25.42 -6.59
C LYS A 456 -3.78 -25.32 -5.62
N PRO A 457 -3.92 -25.79 -4.37
CA PRO A 457 -2.82 -25.82 -3.43
C PRO A 457 -1.63 -26.59 -4.01
N GLN A 458 -0.48 -25.92 -4.19
CA GLN A 458 0.72 -26.63 -4.61
C GLN A 458 1.19 -27.52 -3.45
N ALA A 459 1.26 -28.83 -3.67
CA ALA A 459 1.91 -29.73 -2.72
C ALA A 459 3.36 -29.28 -2.52
N SER A 460 3.79 -29.09 -1.28
CA SER A 460 5.20 -28.82 -0.97
C SER A 460 6.08 -29.85 -1.69
N PRO A 461 7.19 -29.47 -2.32
CA PRO A 461 8.12 -30.44 -2.86
C PRO A 461 8.59 -31.30 -1.70
N ALA A 462 8.22 -32.58 -1.71
CA ALA A 462 8.82 -33.56 -0.83
C ALA A 462 10.34 -33.52 -1.10
N ALA A 463 11.11 -33.24 -0.06
CA ALA A 463 12.57 -33.27 -0.14
C ALA A 463 13.02 -34.65 -0.66
N GLY A 464 13.74 -34.65 -1.78
CA GLY A 464 14.52 -35.80 -2.25
C GLY A 464 13.92 -36.58 -3.43
N ALA A 465 14.12 -36.05 -4.64
CA ALA A 465 14.35 -36.90 -5.81
C ALA A 465 15.43 -36.22 -6.66
N ALA A 466 16.61 -36.85 -6.68
CA ALA A 466 17.78 -36.38 -7.42
C ALA A 466 17.46 -36.30 -8.92
N VAL A 467 17.65 -35.11 -9.51
CA VAL A 467 17.63 -34.90 -10.95
C VAL A 467 18.99 -35.35 -11.49
N GLY A 468 18.99 -36.51 -12.17
CA GLY A 468 20.13 -36.93 -12.98
C GLY A 468 20.27 -36.02 -14.19
N HIS A 469 21.46 -35.49 -14.39
CA HIS A 469 21.85 -34.77 -15.59
C HIS A 469 21.85 -35.73 -16.80
N THR A 470 21.09 -35.39 -17.83
CA THR A 470 21.37 -35.86 -19.20
C THR A 470 21.48 -34.64 -20.10
N SER A 471 22.70 -34.44 -20.59
CA SER A 471 23.14 -33.48 -21.58
C SER A 471 22.45 -33.71 -22.92
N LEU A 472 21.91 -32.64 -23.50
CA LEU A 472 21.51 -32.56 -24.91
C LEU A 472 22.71 -32.03 -25.69
N ASP A 473 23.45 -32.94 -26.33
CA ASP A 473 24.36 -32.62 -27.44
C ASP A 473 23.77 -33.20 -28.73
N ASP A 474 24.03 -32.49 -29.83
CA ASP A 474 23.88 -32.85 -31.24
C ASP A 474 22.47 -32.93 -31.87
N ALA A 475 22.14 -31.94 -32.70
CA ALA A 475 22.30 -32.08 -34.16
C ALA A 475 21.73 -30.86 -34.93
N ILE A 476 22.64 -30.11 -35.56
CA ILE A 476 22.39 -29.22 -36.70
C ILE A 476 22.70 -30.01 -37.97
N VAL A 477 21.76 -30.20 -38.91
CA VAL A 477 22.04 -30.26 -40.38
C VAL A 477 20.79 -29.83 -41.16
N SER A 478 21.02 -28.99 -42.16
CA SER A 478 20.13 -28.40 -43.18
C SER A 478 19.92 -29.30 -44.42
N HIS A 479 18.77 -29.21 -45.11
CA HIS A 479 18.65 -28.82 -46.54
C HIS A 479 17.26 -29.05 -47.17
N ASP A 480 16.84 -28.04 -47.94
CA ASP A 480 16.11 -27.99 -49.23
C ASP A 480 14.59 -28.27 -49.42
N SER A 481 13.89 -27.17 -49.77
CA SER A 481 13.10 -26.87 -50.99
C SER A 481 12.15 -27.90 -51.66
N ALA A 482 10.84 -27.54 -51.75
CA ALA A 482 10.09 -27.22 -53.00
C ALA A 482 8.58 -27.66 -53.07
N VAL A 483 7.69 -26.67 -53.22
CA VAL A 483 6.58 -26.49 -54.22
C VAL A 483 5.23 -27.29 -54.16
N SER A 484 4.16 -26.48 -53.99
CA SER A 484 2.77 -26.44 -54.56
C SER A 484 1.60 -27.39 -54.19
N ASP A 485 0.46 -26.70 -53.95
CA ASP A 485 -0.96 -26.95 -54.31
C ASP A 485 -1.88 -27.89 -53.49
N GLY A 486 -3.03 -27.32 -53.09
CA GLY A 486 -4.28 -28.07 -52.83
C GLY A 486 -5.18 -27.54 -51.72
N LEU A 487 -6.16 -26.70 -52.05
CA LEU A 487 -7.36 -26.45 -51.24
C LEU A 487 -8.17 -27.75 -51.06
N MET A 488 -8.66 -28.05 -49.85
CA MET A 488 -10.07 -28.38 -49.54
C MET A 488 -10.27 -28.73 -48.05
N ALA A 489 -11.46 -28.40 -47.57
CA ALA A 489 -11.96 -28.48 -46.21
C ALA A 489 -11.87 -29.86 -45.52
N GLY A 490 -11.62 -29.85 -44.21
CA GLY A 490 -11.76 -31.00 -43.33
C GLY A 490 -11.57 -30.58 -41.87
N GLY A 491 -12.64 -30.63 -41.08
CA GLY A 491 -12.61 -30.27 -39.66
C GLY A 491 -11.57 -31.08 -38.88
N LEU A 492 -10.76 -30.40 -38.09
CA LEU A 492 -9.81 -31.01 -37.18
C LEU A 492 -10.04 -30.47 -35.77
N ARG A 493 -10.43 -31.42 -34.91
CA ARG A 493 -10.47 -31.31 -33.47
C ARG A 493 -9.15 -30.72 -32.98
N ALA A 494 -9.23 -29.69 -32.16
CA ALA A 494 -8.08 -29.14 -31.45
C ALA A 494 -7.50 -30.23 -30.54
N ASN A 495 -6.37 -30.79 -30.94
CA ASN A 495 -5.55 -31.60 -30.07
C ASN A 495 -4.92 -30.66 -29.04
N GLY A 496 -5.24 -30.89 -27.77
CA GLY A 496 -4.74 -30.12 -26.63
C GLY A 496 -3.22 -30.04 -26.63
N VAL A 497 -2.72 -28.81 -26.67
CA VAL A 497 -1.34 -28.49 -26.29
C VAL A 497 -1.20 -28.72 -24.78
N PRO A 498 -0.14 -29.40 -24.29
CA PRO A 498 0.04 -29.61 -22.87
C PRO A 498 0.15 -28.28 -22.12
N ALA A 499 -0.67 -28.13 -21.09
CA ALA A 499 -0.73 -26.97 -20.22
C ALA A 499 0.60 -26.77 -19.47
N THR A 500 1.34 -25.72 -19.81
CA THR A 500 2.35 -25.16 -18.90
C THR A 500 1.67 -24.07 -18.07
N THR A 501 1.48 -24.34 -16.77
CA THR A 501 1.29 -23.28 -15.78
C THR A 501 2.64 -22.58 -15.66
N GLN A 502 2.81 -21.43 -16.33
CA GLN A 502 4.06 -20.68 -16.21
C GLN A 502 4.13 -20.06 -14.80
N PRO A 503 5.19 -20.35 -14.02
CA PRO A 503 5.57 -19.49 -12.91
C PRO A 503 5.78 -18.05 -13.43
N ALA A 504 5.87 -17.07 -12.52
CA ALA A 504 6.36 -15.73 -12.86
C ALA A 504 7.54 -15.82 -13.86
N PRO A 505 7.63 -14.92 -14.87
CA PRO A 505 8.74 -14.97 -15.83
C PRO A 505 10.02 -15.12 -15.03
N THR A 506 10.84 -16.12 -15.36
CA THR A 506 12.13 -16.26 -14.70
C THR A 506 12.83 -14.92 -14.86
N SER A 507 13.46 -14.41 -13.80
CA SER A 507 14.27 -13.18 -13.84
C SER A 507 15.46 -13.26 -14.82
N ASP A 508 15.52 -14.34 -15.59
CA ASP A 508 16.59 -14.86 -16.41
C ASP A 508 16.39 -14.54 -17.90
N PHE A 509 15.80 -13.38 -18.20
CA PHE A 509 15.88 -12.79 -19.53
C PHE A 509 16.99 -11.73 -19.58
N THR A 510 17.59 -11.57 -20.75
CA THR A 510 18.56 -10.49 -21.00
C THR A 510 17.80 -9.29 -21.55
N PRO A 511 17.87 -8.12 -20.88
CA PRO A 511 17.28 -6.89 -21.41
C PRO A 511 17.87 -6.55 -22.78
N VAL A 512 17.00 -6.18 -23.72
CA VAL A 512 17.40 -5.71 -25.05
C VAL A 512 17.87 -4.26 -24.92
N THR A 513 19.19 -4.10 -24.91
CA THR A 513 19.86 -2.79 -24.79
C THR A 513 20.63 -2.39 -26.04
N THR A 514 20.71 -3.27 -27.05
CA THR A 514 21.42 -3.04 -28.31
C THR A 514 20.54 -3.37 -29.52
N THR A 515 20.79 -2.70 -30.65
CA THR A 515 20.22 -3.04 -31.95
C THR A 515 20.71 -4.42 -32.42
N PRO A 516 20.10 -5.03 -33.45
CA PRO A 516 20.61 -6.26 -34.06
C PRO A 516 22.09 -6.18 -34.50
N ASP A 517 22.56 -5.00 -34.88
CA ASP A 517 23.95 -4.73 -35.28
C ASP A 517 24.89 -4.44 -34.09
N GLY A 518 24.40 -4.59 -32.85
CA GLY A 518 25.20 -4.42 -31.63
C GLY A 518 25.40 -2.97 -31.16
N GLN A 519 24.73 -1.99 -31.76
CA GLN A 519 24.80 -0.59 -31.31
C GLN A 519 23.90 -0.37 -30.09
N PRO A 520 24.32 0.39 -29.07
CA PRO A 520 23.46 0.72 -27.94
C PRO A 520 22.17 1.42 -28.38
N ILE A 521 21.02 0.92 -27.91
CA ILE A 521 19.74 1.61 -28.07
C ILE A 521 19.76 2.83 -27.15
N THR A 522 19.51 4.01 -27.71
CA THR A 522 19.46 5.27 -26.97
C THR A 522 18.16 5.99 -27.22
N GLU A 523 17.75 6.84 -26.27
CA GLU A 523 16.61 7.73 -26.45
C GLU A 523 16.73 8.61 -27.71
N ALA A 524 17.93 9.14 -28.00
CA ALA A 524 18.17 9.95 -29.20
C ALA A 524 17.85 9.18 -30.48
N MET A 525 18.27 7.91 -30.55
CA MET A 525 17.99 7.04 -31.70
C MET A 525 16.49 6.75 -31.84
N LEU A 526 15.80 6.44 -30.73
CA LEU A 526 14.35 6.18 -30.76
C LEU A 526 13.56 7.44 -31.18
N ASN A 527 14.00 8.61 -30.71
CA ASN A 527 13.45 9.90 -31.06
C ASN A 527 13.71 10.27 -32.53
N GLU A 528 14.89 9.98 -33.06
CA GLU A 528 15.21 10.15 -34.49
C GLU A 528 14.35 9.24 -35.37
N LEU A 529 14.17 7.97 -34.99
CA LEU A 529 13.28 7.06 -35.69
C LEU A 529 11.82 7.57 -35.71
N LYS A 530 11.32 8.11 -34.59
CA LYS A 530 9.97 8.68 -34.52
C LYS A 530 9.86 9.94 -35.39
N ALA A 531 10.86 10.81 -35.36
CA ALA A 531 10.90 12.02 -36.19
C ALA A 531 10.96 11.69 -37.69
N ALA A 532 11.62 10.59 -38.06
CA ALA A 532 11.66 10.05 -39.42
C ALA A 532 10.38 9.27 -39.82
N GLY A 533 9.43 9.09 -38.90
CA GLY A 533 8.21 8.30 -39.13
C GLY A 533 8.43 6.79 -39.20
N ASN A 534 9.60 6.29 -38.78
CA ASN A 534 9.96 4.87 -38.83
C ASN A 534 9.50 4.13 -37.56
N GLU A 535 8.19 4.08 -37.34
CA GLU A 535 7.63 3.41 -36.16
C GLU A 535 7.86 1.89 -36.17
N GLN A 536 7.96 1.27 -37.34
CA GLN A 536 8.20 -0.16 -37.43
C GLN A 536 9.55 -0.55 -36.81
N ALA A 537 10.61 0.22 -37.09
CA ALA A 537 11.91 0.01 -36.44
C ALA A 537 11.82 0.20 -34.92
N ILE A 538 11.03 1.17 -34.44
CA ILE A 538 10.80 1.35 -33.01
C ILE A 538 10.12 0.11 -32.42
N ARG A 539 9.04 -0.39 -33.04
CA ARG A 539 8.30 -1.58 -32.60
C ARG A 539 9.22 -2.79 -32.46
N GLU A 540 10.13 -2.99 -33.41
CA GLU A 540 11.12 -4.06 -33.36
C GLU A 540 12.12 -3.91 -32.21
N LEU A 541 12.63 -2.69 -31.99
CA LEU A 541 13.60 -2.40 -30.93
C LEU A 541 13.00 -2.47 -29.52
N VAL A 542 11.68 -2.22 -29.37
CA VAL A 542 11.00 -2.22 -28.07
C VAL A 542 10.08 -3.42 -27.84
N ALA A 543 10.10 -4.41 -28.73
CA ALA A 543 9.20 -5.57 -28.69
C ALA A 543 9.23 -6.34 -27.35
N THR A 544 10.36 -6.33 -26.64
CA THR A 544 10.53 -7.00 -25.35
C THR A 544 10.09 -6.17 -24.15
N ASN A 545 9.50 -4.98 -24.34
CA ASN A 545 9.17 -4.08 -23.23
C ASN A 545 8.01 -4.59 -22.34
N GLY A 546 7.33 -5.67 -22.72
CA GLY A 546 6.40 -6.42 -21.86
C GLY A 546 7.11 -7.39 -20.89
N GLN A 547 8.38 -7.74 -21.14
CA GLN A 547 9.15 -8.60 -20.25
C GLN A 547 9.62 -7.79 -19.04
N CYS A 548 9.36 -8.31 -17.84
CA CYS A 548 9.70 -7.63 -16.60
C CYS A 548 9.91 -8.62 -15.46
N ALA A 549 10.84 -8.31 -14.56
CA ALA A 549 11.05 -9.06 -13.32
C ALA A 549 11.15 -8.12 -12.10
N PRO A 550 10.47 -8.40 -10.98
CA PRO A 550 10.58 -7.61 -9.76
C PRO A 550 11.90 -7.89 -9.01
N LEU A 551 12.62 -6.84 -8.59
CA LEU A 551 13.97 -6.93 -7.99
C LEU A 551 14.01 -6.89 -6.47
#